data_AF-A0A935W6C3-F1
#
_entry.id   AF-A0A935W6C3-F1
#
_cell.length_a   1.000
_cell.length_b   1.000
_cell.length_c   1.000
_cell.angle_alpha   90.00
_cell.angle_beta   90.00
_cell.angle_gamma   90.00
#
_symmetry.space_group_name_H-M   'P 1'
#
loop_
_entity.id
_entity.type
_entity.pdbx_description
1 polymer ?
#
loop_
_entity_poly.entity_id
_entity_poly.type
_entity_poly.pdbx_seq_one_letter_code
_entity_poly.pdbx_strand_id
1 'polypeptide(L)'
;MISASFMADGQASVYPPRFFPKQITYDQYNILFTRLNVATNFINSLSLSIIITFISLFFNSMAGYAFAKYRFAGKDKLFKLLLSSMIIPAQVTMLPLFLMLKNLGLINTYMAIVIPGLANIFGIFLIRQYAMSIPDSLIEAARIDGATDFQIYYKVMLPLSKPILVTLAIFTFMGVWNDFLWPLIALTDNSMYTLPVALANLMGEHTKDPELMMAGSVITIIPVIIVFLALQRYYIKGIMMGSIK
;
A
#
# COMPACT_ATOMS: atom_id res chain seq x y z
N MET A 1 21.26 -9.83 -6.26
CA MET A 1 19.92 -10.35 -5.91
C MET A 1 19.47 -11.41 -6.90
N ILE A 2 19.01 -11.04 -8.12
CA ILE A 2 18.47 -12.02 -9.10
C ILE A 2 19.47 -13.13 -9.44
N SER A 3 20.73 -12.81 -9.74
CA SER A 3 21.73 -13.85 -10.03
C SER A 3 21.96 -14.78 -8.83
N ALA A 4 22.08 -14.21 -7.63
CA ALA A 4 22.31 -14.94 -6.39
C ALA A 4 21.12 -15.81 -5.96
N SER A 5 19.88 -15.46 -6.32
CA SER A 5 18.71 -16.28 -5.99
C SER A 5 18.62 -17.58 -6.78
N PHE A 6 19.39 -17.71 -7.88
CA PHE A 6 19.53 -18.93 -8.67
C PHE A 6 20.84 -19.68 -8.41
N MET A 7 21.58 -19.28 -7.36
CA MET A 7 22.82 -19.95 -6.94
C MET A 7 22.52 -21.06 -5.93
N ALA A 8 23.33 -22.12 -5.97
CA ALA A 8 23.37 -23.13 -4.91
C ALA A 8 24.03 -22.57 -3.64
N ASP A 9 23.73 -23.18 -2.49
CA ASP A 9 24.19 -22.75 -1.17
C ASP A 9 25.70 -22.47 -1.13
N GLY A 10 26.05 -21.30 -0.56
CA GLY A 10 27.42 -20.87 -0.37
C GLY A 10 28.12 -20.30 -1.60
N GLN A 11 27.53 -20.36 -2.81
CA GLN A 11 28.14 -19.77 -4.01
C GLN A 11 28.15 -18.24 -3.98
N ALA A 12 27.16 -17.60 -3.36
CA ALA A 12 27.10 -16.14 -3.20
C ALA A 12 28.13 -15.62 -2.19
N SER A 13 28.65 -16.50 -1.32
CA SER A 13 29.65 -16.19 -0.29
C SER A 13 31.10 -16.40 -0.75
N VAL A 14 31.34 -16.85 -1.99
CA VAL A 14 32.68 -17.08 -2.54
C VAL A 14 33.35 -15.75 -2.90
N TYR A 15 34.65 -15.64 -2.62
CA TYR A 15 35.49 -14.52 -3.08
C TYR A 15 36.43 -14.97 -4.22
N PRO A 16 36.52 -14.25 -5.36
CA PRO A 16 35.72 -13.06 -5.69
C PRO A 16 34.24 -13.40 -5.95
N PRO A 17 33.30 -12.47 -5.65
CA PRO A 17 31.87 -12.69 -5.88
C PRO A 17 31.59 -13.00 -7.34
N ARG A 18 30.78 -14.03 -7.60
CA ARG A 18 30.40 -14.38 -8.97
C ARG A 18 29.24 -13.51 -9.43
N PHE A 19 29.34 -13.00 -10.66
CA PHE A 19 28.23 -12.29 -11.29
C PHE A 19 27.13 -13.23 -11.80
N PHE A 20 27.50 -14.46 -12.17
CA PHE A 20 26.57 -15.47 -12.71
C PHE A 20 26.70 -16.79 -11.94
N PRO A 21 25.59 -17.53 -11.76
CA PRO A 21 25.62 -18.83 -11.11
C PRO A 21 26.46 -19.81 -11.94
N LYS A 22 27.22 -20.70 -11.28
CA LYS A 22 27.93 -21.78 -11.97
C LYS A 22 26.95 -22.78 -12.58
N GLN A 23 25.84 -22.99 -11.89
CA GLN A 23 24.71 -23.80 -12.31
C GLN A 23 23.46 -23.10 -11.78
N ILE A 24 22.48 -22.89 -12.67
CA ILE A 24 21.18 -22.33 -12.29
C ILE A 24 20.43 -23.40 -11.50
N THR A 25 20.05 -23.09 -10.27
CA THR A 25 19.20 -23.95 -9.44
C THR A 25 17.94 -23.21 -9.00
N TYR A 26 16.89 -23.97 -8.69
CA TYR A 26 15.62 -23.44 -8.14
C TYR A 26 15.43 -23.84 -6.67
N ASP A 27 16.47 -24.36 -6.03
CA ASP A 27 16.38 -24.96 -4.69
C ASP A 27 15.94 -23.94 -3.65
N GLN A 28 16.44 -22.71 -3.74
CA GLN A 28 16.03 -21.62 -2.85
C GLN A 28 14.52 -21.33 -2.96
N TYR A 29 13.99 -21.29 -4.17
CA TYR A 29 12.56 -21.13 -4.40
C TYR A 29 11.77 -22.32 -3.88
N ASN A 30 12.24 -23.55 -4.11
CA ASN A 30 11.61 -24.75 -3.58
C ASN A 30 11.55 -24.72 -2.04
N ILE A 31 12.62 -24.32 -1.36
CA ILE A 31 12.67 -24.16 0.10
C ILE A 31 11.64 -23.11 0.56
N LEU A 32 11.58 -21.95 -0.10
CA LEU A 32 10.62 -20.88 0.21
C LEU A 32 9.15 -21.35 0.09
N PHE A 33 8.81 -22.08 -0.97
CA PHE A 33 7.43 -22.50 -1.21
C PHE A 33 7.02 -23.74 -0.42
N THR A 34 7.93 -24.70 -0.19
CA THR A 34 7.57 -25.98 0.44
C THR A 34 7.79 -26.01 1.94
N ARG A 35 8.86 -25.38 2.44
CA ARG A 35 9.21 -25.43 3.87
C ARG A 35 8.70 -24.22 4.64
N LEU A 36 8.53 -23.09 3.97
CA LEU A 36 8.32 -21.79 4.62
C LEU A 36 6.97 -21.15 4.26
N ASN A 37 6.12 -21.87 3.52
CA ASN A 37 4.76 -21.46 3.14
C ASN A 37 4.67 -20.02 2.60
N VAL A 38 5.70 -19.59 1.85
CA VAL A 38 5.76 -18.23 1.28
C VAL A 38 4.56 -17.92 0.38
N ALA A 39 3.94 -18.93 -0.23
CA ALA A 39 2.69 -18.78 -0.98
C ALA A 39 1.56 -18.18 -0.12
N THR A 40 1.35 -18.69 1.10
CA THR A 40 0.32 -18.16 2.01
C THR A 40 0.62 -16.72 2.39
N ASN A 41 1.86 -16.43 2.77
CA ASN A 41 2.29 -15.08 3.17
C ASN A 41 2.17 -14.08 2.01
N PHE A 42 2.48 -14.52 0.79
CA PHE A 42 2.29 -13.74 -0.43
C PHE A 42 0.81 -13.44 -0.70
N ILE A 43 -0.06 -14.45 -0.58
CA ILE A 43 -1.52 -14.29 -0.75
C ILE A 43 -2.08 -13.36 0.32
N ASN A 44 -1.64 -13.48 1.57
CA ASN A 44 -2.04 -12.59 2.66
C ASN A 44 -1.66 -11.14 2.34
N SER A 45 -0.39 -10.88 2.00
CA SER A 45 0.08 -9.55 1.60
C SER A 45 -0.69 -8.99 0.41
N LEU A 46 -0.89 -9.79 -0.64
CA LEU A 46 -1.56 -9.34 -1.86
C LEU A 46 -3.04 -9.03 -1.59
N SER A 47 -3.73 -9.91 -0.88
CA SER A 47 -5.15 -9.75 -0.55
C SER A 47 -5.38 -8.53 0.34
N LEU A 48 -4.57 -8.37 1.41
CA LEU A 48 -4.63 -7.20 2.29
C LEU A 48 -4.34 -5.91 1.52
N SER A 49 -3.30 -5.89 0.68
CA SER A 49 -2.94 -4.70 -0.11
C SER A 49 -4.06 -4.31 -1.07
N ILE A 50 -4.70 -5.28 -1.74
CA ILE A 50 -5.82 -5.02 -2.65
C ILE A 50 -7.05 -4.51 -1.88
N ILE A 51 -7.46 -5.23 -0.83
CA ILE A 51 -8.67 -4.91 -0.04
C ILE A 51 -8.53 -3.51 0.56
N ILE A 52 -7.42 -3.23 1.24
CA ILE A 52 -7.17 -1.93 1.87
C ILE A 52 -7.11 -0.83 0.82
N THR A 53 -6.47 -1.06 -0.33
CA THR A 53 -6.43 -0.06 -1.41
C THR A 53 -7.82 0.31 -1.89
N PHE A 54 -8.69 -0.67 -2.19
CA PHE A 54 -10.05 -0.36 -2.66
C PHE A 54 -10.88 0.37 -1.62
N ILE A 55 -10.83 -0.07 -0.36
CA ILE A 55 -11.59 0.56 0.71
C ILE A 55 -11.06 1.99 0.98
N SER A 56 -9.74 2.15 1.02
CA SER A 56 -9.07 3.43 1.19
C SER A 56 -9.43 4.42 0.08
N LEU A 57 -9.41 4.00 -1.19
CA LEU A 57 -9.84 4.83 -2.31
C LEU A 57 -11.29 5.29 -2.16
N PHE A 58 -12.18 4.38 -1.74
CA PHE A 58 -13.60 4.71 -1.55
C PHE A 58 -13.78 5.78 -0.48
N PHE A 59 -13.27 5.57 0.75
CA PHE A 59 -13.44 6.53 1.84
C PHE A 59 -12.67 7.83 1.61
N ASN A 60 -11.42 7.76 1.17
CA ASN A 60 -10.61 8.95 0.93
C ASN A 60 -11.18 9.80 -0.19
N SER A 61 -11.77 9.18 -1.23
CA SER A 61 -12.36 9.95 -2.34
C SER A 61 -13.60 10.72 -1.94
N MET A 62 -14.49 10.11 -1.15
CA MET A 62 -15.65 10.80 -0.60
C MET A 62 -15.25 11.91 0.36
N ALA A 63 -14.34 11.64 1.30
CA ALA A 63 -13.87 12.62 2.27
C ALA A 63 -13.14 13.80 1.57
N GLY A 64 -12.22 13.50 0.66
CA GLY A 64 -11.49 14.51 -0.11
C GLY A 64 -12.43 15.38 -0.95
N TYR A 65 -13.43 14.78 -1.60
CA TYR A 65 -14.49 15.50 -2.31
C TYR A 65 -15.29 16.42 -1.38
N ALA A 66 -15.75 15.91 -0.23
CA ALA A 66 -16.50 16.69 0.73
C ALA A 66 -15.70 17.89 1.26
N PHE A 67 -14.43 17.71 1.64
CA PHE A 67 -13.57 18.81 2.10
C PHE A 67 -13.25 19.83 1.01
N ALA A 68 -13.23 19.42 -0.27
CA ALA A 68 -12.98 20.32 -1.39
C ALA A 68 -14.23 21.13 -1.76
N LYS A 69 -15.37 20.46 -1.96
CA LYS A 69 -16.54 21.02 -2.64
C LYS A 69 -17.70 21.40 -1.74
N TYR A 70 -17.84 20.76 -0.58
CA TYR A 70 -18.93 21.09 0.34
C TYR A 70 -18.55 22.26 1.24
N ARG A 71 -19.58 23.00 1.64
CA ARG A 71 -19.50 24.04 2.67
C ARG A 71 -20.22 23.52 3.90
N PHE A 72 -19.48 23.28 4.98
CA PHE A 72 -20.04 22.84 6.26
C PHE A 72 -19.30 23.50 7.42
N ALA A 73 -19.97 23.62 8.56
CA ALA A 73 -19.42 24.29 9.74
C ALA A 73 -18.13 23.59 10.21
N GLY A 74 -17.07 24.37 10.45
CA GLY A 74 -15.80 23.85 10.97
C GLY A 74 -14.89 23.15 9.95
N LYS A 75 -15.25 23.13 8.66
CA LYS A 75 -14.49 22.46 7.58
C LYS A 75 -12.98 22.69 7.65
N ASP A 76 -12.55 23.94 7.69
CA ASP A 76 -11.11 24.27 7.66
C ASP A 76 -10.41 23.95 8.98
N LYS A 77 -11.11 24.05 10.11
CA LYS A 77 -10.57 23.66 11.42
C LYS A 77 -10.35 22.15 11.49
N LEU A 78 -11.36 21.37 11.07
CA LEU A 78 -11.29 19.91 11.03
C LEU A 78 -10.19 19.44 10.06
N PHE A 79 -10.10 20.05 8.87
CA PHE A 79 -9.07 19.69 7.92
C PHE A 79 -7.66 20.01 8.43
N LYS A 80 -7.46 21.19 9.05
CA LYS A 80 -6.19 21.54 9.71
C LYS A 80 -5.84 20.56 10.82
N LEU A 81 -6.81 20.16 11.65
CA LEU A 81 -6.59 19.17 12.70
C LEU A 81 -6.12 17.82 12.14
N LEU A 82 -6.77 17.34 11.07
CA LEU A 82 -6.35 16.12 10.36
C LEU A 82 -4.90 16.27 9.88
N LEU A 83 -4.55 17.36 9.19
CA LEU A 83 -3.18 17.57 8.71
C LEU A 83 -2.15 17.63 9.85
N SER A 84 -2.47 18.30 10.96
CA SER A 84 -1.58 18.38 12.11
C SER A 84 -1.27 17.00 12.69
N SER A 85 -2.21 16.06 12.64
CA SER A 85 -1.97 14.69 13.12
C SER A 85 -0.97 13.89 12.26
N MET A 86 -0.74 14.30 11.00
CA MET A 86 0.32 13.69 10.17
C MET A 86 1.74 14.03 10.65
N ILE A 87 1.91 15.06 11.49
CA ILE A 87 3.20 15.41 12.10
C ILE A 87 3.58 14.37 13.17
N ILE A 88 2.59 13.71 13.76
CA ILE A 88 2.81 12.70 14.79
C ILE A 88 3.36 11.45 14.10
N PRO A 89 4.55 10.96 14.49
CA PRO A 89 5.09 9.73 13.92
C PRO A 89 4.19 8.54 14.24
N ALA A 90 3.94 7.69 13.23
CA ALA A 90 3.06 6.52 13.37
C ALA A 90 3.49 5.59 14.52
N GLN A 91 4.79 5.51 14.81
CA GLN A 91 5.36 4.72 15.90
C GLN A 91 4.87 5.16 17.28
N VAL A 92 4.62 6.47 17.48
CA VAL A 92 4.10 7.01 18.74
C VAL A 92 2.66 6.57 18.96
N THR A 93 1.86 6.54 17.91
CA THR A 93 0.45 6.11 17.96
C THR A 93 0.27 4.60 17.97
N MET A 94 1.34 3.84 17.74
CA MET A 94 1.29 2.40 17.55
C MET A 94 0.88 1.63 18.81
N LEU A 95 1.44 1.97 19.97
CA LEU A 95 1.08 1.33 21.24
C LEU A 95 -0.39 1.62 21.64
N PRO A 96 -0.88 2.88 21.59
CA PRO A 96 -2.29 3.18 21.80
C PRO A 96 -3.21 2.40 20.84
N LEU A 97 -2.87 2.33 19.55
CA LEU A 97 -3.65 1.60 18.56
C LEU A 97 -3.69 0.09 18.87
N PHE A 98 -2.55 -0.50 19.24
CA PHE A 98 -2.48 -1.90 19.65
C PHE A 98 -3.38 -2.18 20.85
N LEU A 99 -3.31 -1.36 21.91
CA LEU A 99 -4.14 -1.52 23.10
C LEU A 99 -5.63 -1.39 22.76
N MET A 100 -6.00 -0.46 21.87
CA MET A 100 -7.39 -0.29 21.42
C MET A 100 -7.90 -1.53 20.69
N LEU A 101 -7.14 -2.05 19.72
CA LEU A 101 -7.54 -3.26 18.97
C LEU A 101 -7.51 -4.51 19.84
N LYS A 102 -6.60 -4.59 20.80
CA LYS A 102 -6.56 -5.67 21.79
C LYS A 102 -7.83 -5.66 22.64
N ASN A 103 -8.26 -4.50 23.12
CA ASN A 103 -9.50 -4.35 23.89
C ASN A 103 -10.76 -4.68 23.06
N LEU A 104 -10.70 -4.47 21.74
CA LEU A 104 -11.75 -4.87 20.80
C LEU A 104 -11.69 -6.34 20.38
N GLY A 105 -10.68 -7.11 20.82
CA GLY A 105 -10.49 -8.51 20.42
C GLY A 105 -10.09 -8.70 18.96
N LEU A 106 -9.50 -7.68 18.33
CA LEU A 106 -9.15 -7.68 16.91
C LEU A 106 -7.69 -8.04 16.64
N ILE A 107 -6.83 -8.12 17.65
CA ILE A 107 -5.44 -8.58 17.50
C ILE A 107 -5.43 -10.04 17.01
N ASN A 108 -4.43 -10.36 16.18
CA ASN A 108 -4.32 -11.64 15.48
C ASN A 108 -5.51 -11.93 14.56
N THR A 109 -6.04 -10.88 13.92
CA THR A 109 -7.04 -10.99 12.85
C THR A 109 -6.64 -10.06 11.69
N TYR A 110 -7.09 -10.35 10.47
CA TYR A 110 -6.86 -9.46 9.33
C TYR A 110 -7.51 -8.08 9.53
N MET A 111 -8.55 -7.98 10.36
CA MET A 111 -9.21 -6.71 10.69
C MET A 111 -8.27 -5.76 11.43
N ALA A 112 -7.28 -6.28 12.17
CA ALA A 112 -6.26 -5.46 12.82
C ALA A 112 -5.42 -4.65 11.82
N ILE A 113 -5.33 -5.13 10.57
CA ILE A 113 -4.61 -4.46 9.48
C ILE A 113 -5.59 -3.62 8.64
N VAL A 114 -6.77 -4.17 8.33
CA VAL A 114 -7.75 -3.50 7.46
C VAL A 114 -8.32 -2.24 8.09
N ILE A 115 -8.72 -2.27 9.37
CA ILE A 115 -9.42 -1.16 10.03
C ILE A 115 -8.56 0.11 10.10
N PRO A 116 -7.29 0.06 10.55
CA PRO A 116 -6.43 1.24 10.52
C PRO A 116 -6.15 1.77 9.11
N GLY A 117 -6.20 0.90 8.09
CA GLY A 117 -5.96 1.24 6.69
C GLY A 117 -7.16 1.83 5.94
N LEU A 118 -8.37 1.85 6.54
CA LEU A 118 -9.62 2.23 5.86
C LEU A 118 -9.61 3.66 5.31
N ALA A 119 -8.99 4.59 6.03
CA ALA A 119 -8.91 5.98 5.63
C ALA A 119 -7.58 6.55 6.11
N ASN A 120 -6.85 7.19 5.22
CA ASN A 120 -5.59 7.84 5.56
C ASN A 120 -5.66 9.33 5.25
N ILE A 121 -5.08 10.13 6.14
CA ILE A 121 -5.17 11.59 6.03
C ILE A 121 -4.44 12.08 4.78
N PHE A 122 -3.32 11.44 4.43
CA PHE A 122 -2.59 11.73 3.20
C PHE A 122 -3.45 11.58 1.95
N GLY A 123 -4.24 10.51 1.83
CA GLY A 123 -5.14 10.28 0.71
C GLY A 123 -6.28 11.28 0.65
N ILE A 124 -6.88 11.61 1.80
CA ILE A 124 -7.89 12.67 1.91
C ILE A 124 -7.31 14.01 1.44
N PHE A 125 -6.11 14.35 1.90
CA PHE A 125 -5.40 15.57 1.50
C PHE A 125 -5.13 15.59 0.00
N LEU A 126 -4.52 14.55 -0.56
CA LEU A 126 -4.21 14.48 -1.99
C LEU A 126 -5.45 14.64 -2.86
N ILE A 127 -6.52 13.90 -2.55
CA ILE A 127 -7.76 14.00 -3.31
C ILE A 127 -8.40 15.37 -3.15
N ARG A 128 -8.40 15.95 -1.95
CA ARG A 128 -8.91 17.31 -1.75
C ARG A 128 -8.15 18.32 -2.60
N GLN A 129 -6.81 18.26 -2.60
CA GLN A 129 -5.98 19.17 -3.39
C GLN A 129 -6.28 19.07 -4.88
N TYR A 130 -6.47 17.86 -5.39
CA TYR A 130 -6.86 17.63 -6.78
C TYR A 130 -8.31 18.09 -7.05
N ALA A 131 -9.26 17.74 -6.18
CA ALA A 131 -10.66 18.08 -6.36
C ALA A 131 -10.88 19.59 -6.36
N MET A 132 -10.08 20.38 -5.65
CA MET A 132 -10.14 21.85 -5.70
C MET A 132 -9.82 22.43 -7.09
N SER A 133 -9.04 21.74 -7.93
CA SER A 133 -8.73 22.22 -9.29
C SER A 133 -9.85 21.95 -10.31
N ILE A 134 -10.81 21.07 -9.97
CA ILE A 134 -11.97 20.79 -10.81
C ILE A 134 -12.93 21.99 -10.74
N PRO A 135 -13.39 22.59 -11.85
CA PRO A 135 -14.30 23.74 -11.79
C PRO A 135 -15.64 23.42 -11.12
N ASP A 136 -16.12 24.32 -10.26
CA ASP A 136 -17.42 24.17 -9.57
C ASP A 136 -18.60 24.22 -10.55
N SER A 137 -18.43 24.86 -11.71
CA SER A 137 -19.44 24.94 -12.78
C SER A 137 -19.90 23.57 -13.29
N LEU A 138 -19.04 22.54 -13.22
CA LEU A 138 -19.43 21.17 -13.59
C LEU A 138 -20.41 20.55 -12.58
N ILE A 139 -20.26 20.89 -11.30
CA ILE A 139 -21.15 20.46 -10.22
C ILE A 139 -22.48 21.21 -10.33
N GLU A 140 -22.42 22.52 -10.57
CA GLU A 140 -23.60 23.38 -10.75
C GLU A 140 -24.42 22.96 -11.97
N ALA A 141 -23.78 22.69 -13.11
CA ALA A 141 -24.45 22.18 -14.30
C ALA A 141 -25.18 20.85 -14.03
N ALA A 142 -24.50 19.90 -13.37
CA ALA A 142 -25.13 18.62 -13.02
C ALA A 142 -26.32 18.78 -12.05
N ARG A 143 -26.27 19.76 -11.14
CA ARG A 143 -27.41 20.10 -10.26
C ARG A 143 -28.58 20.69 -11.03
N ILE A 144 -28.32 21.55 -12.02
CA ILE A 144 -29.35 22.09 -12.92
C ILE A 144 -30.02 20.97 -13.72
N ASP A 145 -29.25 19.96 -14.14
CA ASP A 145 -29.75 18.74 -14.81
C ASP A 145 -30.50 17.78 -13.84
N GLY A 146 -30.69 18.16 -12.57
CA GLY A 146 -31.44 17.39 -11.58
C GLY A 146 -30.68 16.21 -10.96
N ALA A 147 -29.35 16.15 -11.12
CA ALA A 147 -28.56 15.08 -10.52
C ALA A 147 -28.49 15.20 -8.99
N THR A 148 -28.66 14.08 -8.28
CA THR A 148 -28.47 14.02 -6.83
C THR A 148 -26.99 14.16 -6.46
N ASP A 149 -26.70 14.56 -5.23
CA ASP A 149 -25.31 14.72 -4.75
C ASP A 149 -24.45 13.45 -4.93
N PHE A 150 -25.03 12.26 -4.70
CA PHE A 150 -24.33 11.00 -4.95
C PHE A 150 -24.11 10.74 -6.45
N GLN A 151 -25.07 11.09 -7.30
CA GLN A 151 -24.91 10.99 -8.76
C GLN A 151 -23.81 11.93 -9.26
N ILE A 152 -23.73 13.15 -8.72
CA ILE A 152 -22.65 14.10 -9.06
C ILE A 152 -21.30 13.52 -8.64
N TYR A 153 -21.20 13.01 -7.42
CA TYR A 153 -19.98 12.35 -6.95
C TYR A 153 -19.57 11.19 -7.89
N TYR A 154 -20.48 10.24 -8.14
CA TYR A 154 -20.16 9.02 -8.86
C TYR A 154 -19.99 9.22 -10.38
N LYS A 155 -20.81 10.07 -11.01
CA LYS A 155 -20.83 10.26 -12.47
C LYS A 155 -19.93 11.41 -12.96
N VAL A 156 -19.66 12.41 -12.12
CA VAL A 156 -18.87 13.59 -12.51
C VAL A 156 -17.53 13.60 -11.79
N MET A 157 -17.54 13.63 -10.46
CA MET A 157 -16.31 13.84 -9.69
C MET A 157 -15.38 12.64 -9.71
N LEU A 158 -15.90 11.43 -9.58
CA LEU A 158 -15.11 10.20 -9.53
C LEU A 158 -14.38 9.95 -10.88
N PRO A 159 -15.01 10.08 -12.06
CA PRO A 159 -14.31 9.97 -13.35
C PRO A 159 -13.25 11.05 -13.56
N LEU A 160 -13.53 12.29 -13.18
CA LEU A 160 -12.57 13.40 -13.28
C LEU A 160 -11.38 13.21 -12.31
N SER A 161 -11.61 12.56 -11.18
CA SER A 161 -10.58 12.26 -10.18
C SER A 161 -9.75 11.01 -10.50
N LYS A 162 -10.01 10.30 -11.61
CA LYS A 162 -9.25 9.09 -11.99
C LYS A 162 -7.72 9.26 -11.90
N PRO A 163 -7.10 10.36 -12.38
CA PRO A 163 -5.65 10.52 -12.29
C PRO A 163 -5.13 10.50 -10.84
N ILE A 164 -5.77 11.22 -9.93
CA ILE A 164 -5.35 11.24 -8.52
C ILE A 164 -5.69 9.93 -7.80
N LEU A 165 -6.78 9.27 -8.17
CA LEU A 165 -7.15 7.96 -7.62
C LEU A 165 -6.13 6.88 -8.00
N VAL A 166 -5.62 6.88 -9.23
CA VAL A 166 -4.54 5.98 -9.64
C VAL A 166 -3.29 6.23 -8.80
N THR A 167 -2.89 7.49 -8.65
CA THR A 167 -1.74 7.86 -7.80
C THR A 167 -1.93 7.39 -6.36
N LEU A 168 -3.10 7.62 -5.77
CA LEU A 168 -3.39 7.18 -4.41
C LEU A 168 -3.43 5.65 -4.31
N ALA A 169 -3.97 4.95 -5.31
CA ALA A 169 -4.02 3.49 -5.33
C ALA A 169 -2.60 2.89 -5.23
N ILE A 170 -1.65 3.50 -5.93
CA ILE A 170 -0.25 3.06 -5.93
C ILE A 170 0.37 3.31 -4.57
N PHE A 171 0.24 4.52 -4.03
CA PHE A 171 0.80 4.83 -2.71
C PHE A 171 0.21 3.95 -1.61
N THR A 172 -1.10 3.72 -1.62
CA THR A 172 -1.76 2.87 -0.63
C THR A 172 -1.33 1.41 -0.81
N PHE A 173 -1.35 0.87 -2.03
CA PHE A 173 -0.93 -0.51 -2.29
C PHE A 173 0.52 -0.72 -1.86
N MET A 174 1.42 0.16 -2.27
CA MET A 174 2.84 0.10 -1.91
C MET A 174 3.06 0.26 -0.41
N GLY A 175 2.28 1.14 0.23
CA GLY A 175 2.34 1.32 1.68
C GLY A 175 1.99 0.04 2.43
N VAL A 176 0.88 -0.60 2.07
CA VAL A 176 0.42 -1.85 2.70
C VAL A 176 1.32 -3.03 2.34
N TRP A 177 1.76 -3.12 1.09
CA TRP A 177 2.63 -4.21 0.61
C TRP A 177 3.98 -4.23 1.33
N ASN A 178 4.55 -3.04 1.57
CA ASN A 178 5.85 -2.89 2.22
C ASN A 178 5.75 -2.77 3.74
N ASP A 179 4.54 -2.69 4.31
CA ASP A 179 4.40 -2.55 5.76
C ASP A 179 4.87 -3.83 6.45
N PHE A 180 5.71 -3.61 7.45
CA PHE A 180 6.38 -4.66 8.21
C PHE A 180 6.07 -4.52 9.69
N LEU A 181 6.26 -3.32 10.23
CA LEU A 181 6.25 -3.10 11.67
C LEU A 181 4.86 -3.34 12.27
N TRP A 182 3.80 -2.85 11.64
CA TRP A 182 2.46 -3.01 12.18
C TRP A 182 1.95 -4.46 12.08
N PRO A 183 2.05 -5.14 10.91
CA PRO A 183 1.72 -6.57 10.81
C PRO A 183 2.51 -7.45 11.79
N LEU A 184 3.80 -7.17 12.03
CA LEU A 184 4.63 -7.91 12.98
C LEU A 184 4.07 -7.84 14.42
N ILE A 185 3.46 -6.72 14.80
CA ILE A 185 2.93 -6.49 16.14
C ILE A 185 1.49 -6.99 16.26
N ALA A 186 0.69 -6.81 15.20
CA ALA A 186 -0.74 -7.07 15.23
C ALA A 186 -1.12 -8.51 14.87
N LEU A 187 -0.27 -9.25 14.16
CA LEU A 187 -0.48 -10.64 13.76
C LEU A 187 0.49 -11.53 14.51
N THR A 188 0.00 -12.53 15.23
CA THR A 188 0.85 -13.43 16.04
C THR A 188 0.99 -14.80 15.41
N ASP A 189 -0.02 -15.27 14.67
CA ASP A 189 0.00 -16.58 14.04
C ASP A 189 0.76 -16.58 12.72
N ASN A 190 1.69 -17.52 12.56
CA ASN A 190 2.52 -17.66 11.36
C ASN A 190 1.71 -17.77 10.05
N SER A 191 0.52 -18.37 10.10
CA SER A 191 -0.36 -18.52 8.93
C SER A 191 -0.99 -17.20 8.47
N MET A 192 -1.01 -16.18 9.33
CA MET A 192 -1.58 -14.87 9.05
C MET A 192 -0.54 -13.86 8.60
N TYR A 193 0.76 -14.17 8.73
CA TYR A 193 1.82 -13.23 8.42
C TYR A 193 1.75 -12.70 7.00
N THR A 194 2.12 -11.43 6.88
CA THR A 194 2.42 -10.82 5.59
C THR A 194 3.78 -11.29 5.11
N LEU A 195 4.02 -11.23 3.81
CA LEU A 195 5.28 -11.59 3.19
C LEU A 195 6.49 -10.88 3.82
N PRO A 196 6.49 -9.56 4.07
CA PRO A 196 7.61 -8.90 4.76
C PRO A 196 7.90 -9.47 6.15
N VAL A 197 6.86 -9.78 6.93
CA VAL A 197 7.00 -10.36 8.28
C VAL A 197 7.59 -11.77 8.21
N ALA A 198 7.03 -12.62 7.36
CA ALA A 198 7.51 -13.99 7.20
C ALA A 198 8.98 -14.05 6.74
N LEU A 199 9.38 -13.17 5.81
CA LEU A 199 10.76 -13.10 5.34
C LEU A 199 11.71 -12.54 6.40
N ALA A 200 11.29 -11.57 7.22
CA ALA A 200 12.13 -11.06 8.29
C ALA A 200 12.40 -12.12 9.37
N ASN A 201 11.40 -12.91 9.73
CA ASN A 201 11.58 -14.05 10.65
C ASN A 201 12.55 -15.08 10.06
N LEU A 202 12.45 -15.34 8.75
CA LEU A 202 13.41 -16.18 8.03
C LEU A 202 14.84 -15.62 8.09
N MET A 203 15.02 -14.31 7.92
CA MET A 203 16.35 -13.68 8.02
C MET A 203 16.95 -13.84 9.42
N GLY A 204 16.14 -13.88 10.48
CA GLY A 204 16.60 -14.13 11.85
C GLY A 204 17.07 -15.58 12.06
N GLU A 205 16.35 -16.55 11.49
CA GLU A 205 16.64 -17.98 11.63
C GLU A 205 17.74 -18.48 10.67
N HIS A 206 17.82 -17.92 9.46
CA HIS A 206 18.69 -18.35 8.36
C HIS A 206 19.74 -17.30 7.98
N THR A 207 20.33 -16.64 8.99
CA THR A 207 21.37 -15.60 8.78
C THR A 207 22.59 -16.06 7.95
N LYS A 208 22.75 -17.38 7.74
CA LYS A 208 23.87 -17.98 7.00
C LYS A 208 23.55 -18.33 5.55
N ASP A 209 22.32 -18.12 5.08
CA ASP A 209 21.86 -18.55 3.75
C ASP A 209 21.53 -17.34 2.85
N PRO A 210 22.56 -16.62 2.34
CA PRO A 210 22.34 -15.41 1.55
C PRO A 210 21.58 -15.67 0.25
N GLU A 211 21.74 -16.83 -0.39
CA GLU A 211 21.01 -17.20 -1.60
C GLU A 211 19.50 -17.29 -1.34
N LEU A 212 19.10 -17.87 -0.22
CA LEU A 212 17.71 -17.99 0.21
C LEU A 212 17.10 -16.61 0.47
N MET A 213 17.82 -15.73 1.17
CA MET A 213 17.41 -14.34 1.41
C MET A 213 17.26 -13.53 0.11
N MET A 214 18.15 -13.74 -0.86
CA MET A 214 18.08 -13.10 -2.18
C MET A 214 16.86 -13.59 -2.96
N ALA A 215 16.54 -14.89 -2.89
CA ALA A 215 15.33 -15.45 -3.51
C ALA A 215 14.05 -14.86 -2.89
N GLY A 216 13.97 -14.77 -1.56
CA GLY A 216 12.84 -14.13 -0.87
C GLY A 216 12.67 -12.66 -1.27
N SER A 217 13.78 -11.94 -1.39
CA SER A 217 13.76 -10.53 -1.81
C SER A 217 13.27 -10.34 -3.26
N VAL A 218 13.60 -11.27 -4.16
CA VAL A 218 13.08 -11.26 -5.53
C VAL A 218 11.56 -11.48 -5.54
N ILE A 219 11.01 -12.34 -4.68
CA ILE A 219 9.56 -12.53 -4.57
C ILE A 219 8.87 -11.24 -4.13
N THR A 220 9.44 -10.52 -3.16
CA THR A 220 8.87 -9.28 -2.63
C THR A 220 8.81 -8.15 -3.66
N ILE A 221 9.77 -8.08 -4.59
CA ILE A 221 9.84 -7.00 -5.58
C ILE A 221 8.92 -7.23 -6.80
N ILE A 222 8.51 -8.48 -7.06
CA ILE A 222 7.70 -8.82 -8.25
C ILE A 222 6.39 -7.99 -8.30
N PRO A 223 5.57 -7.90 -7.24
CA PRO A 223 4.31 -7.16 -7.32
C PRO A 223 4.53 -5.65 -7.49
N VAL A 224 5.60 -5.12 -6.90
CA VAL A 224 6.00 -3.72 -7.08
C VAL A 224 6.30 -3.44 -8.55
N ILE A 225 7.07 -4.31 -9.22
CA ILE A 225 7.38 -4.19 -10.64
C ILE A 225 6.11 -4.30 -11.49
N ILE A 226 5.22 -5.24 -11.19
CA ILE A 226 3.96 -5.42 -11.93
C ILE A 226 3.09 -4.15 -11.82
N VAL A 227 2.92 -3.62 -10.61
CA VAL A 227 2.15 -2.39 -10.37
C VAL A 227 2.79 -1.20 -11.09
N PHE A 228 4.11 -1.06 -11.01
CA PHE A 228 4.84 -0.02 -11.74
C PHE A 228 4.64 -0.12 -13.25
N LEU A 229 4.85 -1.29 -13.85
CA LEU A 229 4.70 -1.49 -15.30
C LEU A 229 3.25 -1.27 -15.77
N ALA A 230 2.27 -1.67 -14.97
CA ALA A 230 0.86 -1.45 -15.28
C ALA A 230 0.47 0.05 -15.23
N LEU A 231 1.12 0.83 -14.36
CA LEU A 231 0.69 2.19 -14.03
C LEU A 231 1.64 3.31 -14.47
N GLN A 232 2.83 2.99 -14.98
CA GLN A 232 3.81 3.95 -15.52
C GLN A 232 3.19 4.94 -16.53
N ARG A 233 2.20 4.50 -17.32
CA ARG A 233 1.50 5.35 -18.30
C ARG A 233 0.71 6.50 -17.67
N TYR A 234 0.25 6.34 -16.44
CA TYR A 234 -0.48 7.38 -15.69
C TYR A 234 0.48 8.38 -15.06
N TYR A 235 1.62 7.90 -14.55
CA TYR A 235 2.71 8.75 -14.06
C TYR A 235 3.25 9.69 -15.14
N ILE A 236 3.57 9.15 -16.33
CA ILE A 236 4.14 9.93 -17.44
C ILE A 236 3.16 11.01 -17.92
N LYS A 237 1.86 10.69 -18.03
CA LYS A 237 0.83 11.67 -18.42
C LYS A 237 0.63 12.78 -17.38
N GLY A 238 0.73 12.46 -16.09
CA GLY A 238 0.61 13.44 -15.00
C GLY A 238 1.76 14.45 -14.97
N ILE A 239 2.99 13.99 -15.21
CA ILE A 239 4.19 14.86 -15.27
C ILE A 239 4.13 15.79 -16.49
N MET A 240 3.74 15.26 -17.65
CA MET A 240 3.70 16.05 -18.90
C MET A 240 2.61 17.13 -18.89
N MET A 241 1.48 16.94 -18.21
CA MET A 241 0.45 17.99 -18.06
C MET A 241 0.92 19.16 -17.17
N GLY A 242 1.86 18.95 -16.25
CA GLY A 242 2.47 20.03 -15.46
C GLY A 242 3.55 20.82 -16.19
N SER A 243 4.00 20.32 -17.35
CA SER A 243 5.06 20.92 -18.18
C SER A 243 4.53 21.86 -19.27
N ILE A 244 3.20 21.90 -19.49
CA ILE A 244 2.56 22.87 -20.38
C ILE A 244 2.06 24.02 -19.49
N LYS A 245 2.93 25.01 -19.28
CA LYS A 245 2.56 26.34 -18.82
C LYS A 245 2.59 27.29 -20.00
#